data_AF-A0A8S1E0W7-F1
#
_entry.id   AF-A0A8S1E0W7-F1
#
_cell.length_a   1.000
_cell.length_b   1.000
_cell.length_c   1.000
_cell.angle_alpha   90.00
_cell.angle_beta   90.00
_cell.angle_gamma   90.00
#
_symmetry.space_group_name_H-M   'P 1'
#
loop_
_entity.id
_entity.type
_entity.pdbx_description
1 polymer ?
#
loop_
_entity_poly.entity_id
_entity_poly.type
_entity_poly.pdbx_seq_one_letter_code
_entity_poly.pdbx_strand_id
1 'polypeptide(L)'
;MSLTDYKEPLAAIAAFCTILQFLAGVPVCRKFFKSGTVGDTSAFPFIAGFLSCSLWLRYGYLLGDKSVIVTNVVGAFLQFSYVICYTAYSSRKTSVLRLFLVICFVLLLVITYMQYMPDNETAKTHLGFICCCVTIVFFAAPFANLAHVIKVKSAESLPFAMIVANLIVSAEWMTYGIIIDDAYVEITNALGCILSGIQLSLFLKYPSTPSKGSKNIGII
;
A
#
# COMPACT_ATOMS: atom_id res chain seq x y z
N MET A 1 -2.11 23.52 -24.88
CA MET A 1 -1.35 22.47 -24.17
C MET A 1 -2.35 21.39 -23.82
N SER A 2 -2.13 20.17 -24.31
CA SER A 2 -3.03 19.04 -24.13
C SER A 2 -2.68 18.32 -22.81
N LEU A 3 -3.64 17.64 -22.19
CA LEU A 3 -3.39 16.91 -20.93
C LEU A 3 -2.29 15.84 -21.09
N THR A 4 -2.13 15.30 -22.30
CA THR A 4 -1.09 14.33 -22.67
C THR A 4 0.33 14.89 -22.61
N ASP A 5 0.52 16.21 -22.71
CA ASP A 5 1.84 16.84 -22.60
C ASP A 5 2.44 16.67 -21.19
N TYR A 6 1.59 16.41 -20.19
CA TYR A 6 1.98 16.22 -18.79
C TYR A 6 2.15 14.75 -18.39
N LYS A 7 1.90 13.79 -19.31
CA LYS A 7 1.94 12.35 -19.01
C LYS A 7 3.26 11.92 -18.38
N GLU A 8 4.38 12.16 -19.07
CA GLU A 8 5.71 11.68 -18.63
C GLU A 8 6.18 12.37 -17.33
N PRO A 9 6.10 13.70 -17.18
CA PRO A 9 6.44 14.37 -15.92
C PRO A 9 5.60 13.89 -14.75
N LEU A 10 4.28 13.74 -14.94
CA LEU A 10 3.38 13.28 -13.88
C LEU A 10 3.73 11.85 -13.46
N ALA A 11 3.96 10.95 -14.42
CA ALA A 11 4.32 9.56 -14.13
C ALA A 11 5.63 9.48 -13.34
N ALA A 12 6.62 10.30 -13.71
CA ALA A 12 7.91 10.35 -13.03
C ALA A 12 7.79 10.86 -11.59
N ILE A 13 6.98 11.90 -11.36
CA ILE A 13 6.70 12.44 -10.02
C ILE A 13 5.95 11.39 -9.19
N ALA A 14 4.89 10.78 -9.74
CA ALA A 14 4.13 9.74 -9.08
C ALA A 14 5.02 8.55 -8.66
N ALA A 15 5.87 8.09 -9.57
CA ALA A 15 6.84 7.04 -9.31
C ALA A 15 7.82 7.43 -8.18
N PHE A 16 8.38 8.63 -8.26
CA PHE A 16 9.31 9.14 -7.25
C PHE A 16 8.66 9.23 -5.86
N CYS A 17 7.50 9.86 -5.76
CA CYS A 17 6.73 9.99 -4.51
C CYS A 17 6.38 8.60 -3.93
N THR A 18 5.99 7.65 -4.79
CA THR A 18 5.68 6.28 -4.38
C THR A 18 6.93 5.56 -3.85
N ILE A 19 8.08 5.70 -4.51
CA ILE A 19 9.35 5.12 -4.05
C ILE A 19 9.74 5.70 -2.68
N LEU A 20 9.59 7.01 -2.49
CA LEU A 20 9.83 7.65 -1.18
C LEU A 20 8.92 7.06 -0.09
N GLN A 21 7.65 6.79 -0.40
CA GLN A 21 6.76 6.11 0.55
C GLN A 21 7.22 4.68 0.86
N PHE A 22 7.69 3.92 -0.12
CA PHE A 22 8.22 2.58 0.13
C PHE A 22 9.44 2.62 1.07
N LEU A 23 10.27 3.65 0.98
CA LEU A 23 11.40 3.84 1.90
C LEU A 23 10.99 4.05 3.37
N ALA A 24 9.71 4.32 3.66
CA ALA A 24 9.21 4.38 5.03
C ALA A 24 9.36 3.06 5.81
N GLY A 25 9.60 1.93 5.13
CA GLY A 25 9.96 0.66 5.76
C GLY A 25 11.39 0.64 6.34
N VAL A 26 12.31 1.47 5.84
CA VAL A 26 13.71 1.50 6.31
C VAL A 26 13.83 1.89 7.79
N PRO A 27 13.18 2.98 8.28
CA PRO A 27 13.14 3.27 9.72
C PRO A 27 12.58 2.14 10.57
N VAL A 28 11.58 1.40 10.04
CA VAL A 28 10.96 0.27 10.75
C VAL A 28 11.95 -0.89 10.90
N CYS A 29 12.65 -1.26 9.82
CA CYS A 29 13.73 -2.25 9.87
C CYS A 29 14.87 -1.82 10.81
N ARG A 30 15.24 -0.53 10.81
CA ARG A 30 16.23 0.01 11.74
C ARG A 30 15.78 -0.13 13.19
N LYS A 31 14.49 0.03 13.48
CA LYS A 31 13.90 -0.21 14.81
C LYS A 31 14.02 -1.68 15.21
N PHE A 32 13.77 -2.63 14.30
CA PHE A 32 13.94 -4.06 14.57
C PHE A 32 15.39 -4.40 14.90
N PHE A 33 16.34 -3.89 14.10
CA PHE A 33 17.77 -4.08 14.36
C PHE A 33 18.18 -3.57 15.74
N LYS A 34 17.77 -2.35 16.11
CA LYS A 34 18.13 -1.73 17.40
C LYS A 34 17.49 -2.42 18.60
N SER A 35 16.25 -2.89 18.46
CA SER A 35 15.51 -3.52 19.56
C SER A 35 15.73 -5.04 19.65
N GLY A 36 16.28 -5.66 18.61
CA GLY A 36 16.45 -7.11 18.52
C GLY A 36 15.14 -7.90 18.35
N THR A 37 14.00 -7.22 18.17
CA THR A 37 12.67 -7.85 18.05
C THR A 37 11.73 -7.03 17.19
N VAL A 38 10.72 -7.68 16.59
CA VAL A 38 9.63 -7.00 15.86
C VAL A 38 8.53 -6.45 16.79
N GLY A 39 8.53 -6.85 18.06
CA GLY A 39 7.50 -6.46 19.04
C GLY A 39 6.09 -6.85 18.57
N ASP A 40 5.15 -5.91 18.68
CA ASP A 40 3.75 -6.07 18.23
C ASP A 40 3.53 -5.69 16.76
N THR A 41 4.60 -5.39 16.02
CA THR A 41 4.49 -5.05 14.60
C THR A 41 3.99 -6.27 13.82
N SER A 42 3.02 -6.09 12.92
CA SER A 42 2.55 -7.17 12.06
C SER A 42 3.44 -7.34 10.82
N ALA A 43 3.62 -8.58 10.37
CA ALA A 43 4.28 -8.89 9.08
C ALA A 43 3.41 -8.56 7.87
N PHE A 44 2.08 -8.49 8.07
CA PHE A 44 1.10 -8.39 7.00
C PHE A 44 1.35 -7.21 6.05
N PRO A 45 1.65 -5.98 6.50
CA PRO A 45 1.88 -4.86 5.60
C PRO A 45 3.01 -5.09 4.59
N PHE A 46 4.10 -5.75 5.00
CA PHE A 46 5.24 -6.03 4.11
C PHE A 46 4.90 -7.10 3.07
N ILE A 47 4.22 -8.17 3.50
CA ILE A 47 3.80 -9.26 2.60
C ILE A 47 2.71 -8.77 1.63
N ALA A 48 1.74 -8.00 2.12
CA ALA A 48 0.69 -7.39 1.31
C ALA A 48 1.29 -6.41 0.30
N GLY A 49 2.25 -5.58 0.72
CA GLY A 49 2.98 -4.68 -0.16
C GLY A 49 3.72 -5.43 -1.27
N PHE A 50 4.38 -6.55 -0.95
CA PHE A 50 5.05 -7.40 -1.93
C PHE A 50 4.06 -7.99 -2.96
N LEU A 51 2.91 -8.51 -2.51
CA LEU A 51 1.85 -9.00 -3.38
C LEU A 51 1.35 -7.89 -4.31
N SER A 52 1.03 -6.72 -3.75
CA SER A 52 0.56 -5.55 -4.49
C SER A 52 1.53 -5.16 -5.59
N CYS A 53 2.80 -4.95 -5.23
CA CYS A 53 3.82 -4.52 -6.18
C CYS A 53 4.03 -5.57 -7.27
N SER A 54 3.97 -6.86 -6.94
CA SER A 54 4.15 -7.93 -7.92
C SER A 54 3.00 -8.01 -8.94
N LEU A 55 1.75 -7.82 -8.49
CA LEU A 55 0.57 -7.76 -9.37
C LEU A 55 0.61 -6.54 -10.28
N TRP A 56 0.87 -5.36 -9.72
CA TRP A 56 0.97 -4.11 -10.47
C TRP A 56 2.19 -4.07 -11.41
N LEU A 57 3.28 -4.74 -11.05
CA LEU A 57 4.41 -4.94 -11.95
C LEU A 57 3.99 -5.74 -13.18
N ARG A 58 3.31 -6.88 -12.98
CA ARG A 58 2.81 -7.68 -14.11
C ARG A 58 1.78 -6.91 -14.94
N TYR A 59 0.93 -6.12 -14.28
CA TYR A 59 -0.02 -5.23 -14.95
C TYR A 59 0.70 -4.19 -15.82
N GLY A 60 1.73 -3.52 -15.29
CA GLY A 60 2.56 -2.56 -16.03
C GLY A 60 3.22 -3.17 -17.27
N TYR A 61 3.65 -4.44 -17.20
CA TYR A 61 4.16 -5.15 -18.39
C TYR A 61 3.10 -5.37 -19.46
N LEU A 62 1.86 -5.70 -19.09
CA LEU A 62 0.75 -5.86 -20.05
C LEU A 62 0.31 -4.51 -20.63
N LEU A 63 0.37 -3.45 -19.83
CA LEU A 63 0.09 -2.08 -20.25
C LEU A 63 1.21 -1.50 -21.13
N GLY A 64 2.43 -2.03 -21.05
CA GLY A 64 3.62 -1.46 -21.69
C GLY A 64 4.12 -0.18 -21.04
N ASP A 65 3.74 0.07 -19.78
CA ASP A 65 4.02 1.33 -19.08
C ASP A 65 5.27 1.26 -18.19
N LYS A 66 6.30 2.01 -18.58
CA LYS A 66 7.59 2.01 -17.88
C LYS A 66 7.51 2.56 -16.46
N SER A 67 6.66 3.56 -16.21
CA SER A 67 6.57 4.21 -14.91
C SER A 67 5.90 3.30 -13.89
N VAL A 68 4.82 2.61 -14.29
CA VAL A 68 4.18 1.56 -13.47
C VAL A 68 5.17 0.42 -13.22
N ILE A 69 5.91 -0.04 -14.23
CA ILE A 69 6.91 -1.10 -14.08
C ILE A 69 8.00 -0.70 -13.07
N VAL A 70 8.69 0.43 -13.28
CA VAL A 70 9.81 0.85 -12.44
C VAL A 70 9.38 1.02 -10.99
N THR A 71 8.27 1.69 -10.75
CA THR A 71 7.71 1.91 -9.40
C THR A 71 7.53 0.59 -8.67
N ASN A 72 6.94 -0.39 -9.35
CA ASN A 72 6.56 -1.66 -8.74
C ASN A 72 7.72 -2.67 -8.67
N VAL A 73 8.72 -2.61 -9.55
CA VAL A 73 9.98 -3.36 -9.38
C VAL A 73 10.68 -2.92 -8.09
N VAL A 74 10.85 -1.60 -7.92
CA VAL A 74 11.50 -1.04 -6.73
C VAL A 74 10.68 -1.38 -5.48
N GLY A 75 9.36 -1.22 -5.55
CA GLY A 75 8.44 -1.61 -4.47
C GLY A 75 8.55 -3.08 -4.09
N ALA A 76 8.47 -4.00 -5.05
CA ALA A 76 8.57 -5.44 -4.78
C ALA A 76 9.91 -5.80 -4.14
N PHE A 77 11.02 -5.23 -4.63
CA PHE A 77 12.35 -5.45 -4.06
C PHE A 77 12.45 -4.96 -2.61
N LEU A 78 11.98 -3.75 -2.33
CA LEU A 78 12.00 -3.17 -0.99
C LEU A 78 11.11 -3.97 -0.04
N GLN A 79 9.88 -4.30 -0.43
CA GLN A 79 8.95 -5.05 0.39
C GLN A 79 9.48 -6.46 0.68
N PHE A 80 10.07 -7.14 -0.30
CA PHE A 80 10.74 -8.41 -0.09
C PHE A 80 11.89 -8.29 0.94
N SER A 81 12.72 -7.27 0.81
CA SER A 81 13.80 -6.98 1.75
C SER A 81 13.27 -6.73 3.18
N TYR A 82 12.12 -6.07 3.31
CA TYR A 82 11.47 -5.86 4.60
C TYR A 82 10.88 -7.14 5.19
N VAL A 83 10.33 -8.04 4.37
CA VAL A 83 9.91 -9.38 4.82
C VAL A 83 11.10 -10.17 5.36
N ILE A 84 12.25 -10.13 4.70
CA ILE A 84 13.49 -10.78 5.19
C ILE A 84 13.90 -10.18 6.54
N CYS A 85 13.99 -8.86 6.62
CA CYS A 85 14.36 -8.16 7.84
C CYS A 85 13.40 -8.50 8.99
N TYR A 86 12.09 -8.41 8.77
CA TYR A 86 11.07 -8.77 9.76
C TYR A 86 11.24 -10.23 10.23
N THR A 87 11.45 -11.16 9.30
CA THR A 87 11.59 -12.58 9.62
C THR A 87 12.84 -12.86 10.46
N ALA A 88 13.93 -12.14 10.24
CA ALA A 88 15.16 -12.28 11.03
C ALA A 88 14.93 -12.02 12.53
N TYR A 89 14.14 -11.00 12.85
CA TYR A 89 13.85 -10.53 14.22
C TYR A 89 12.52 -11.03 14.81
N SER A 90 11.75 -11.81 14.05
CA SER A 90 10.46 -12.35 14.51
C SER A 90 10.66 -13.65 15.29
N SER A 91 9.89 -13.82 16.37
CA SER A 91 9.77 -15.11 17.07
C SER A 91 8.90 -16.12 16.30
N ARG A 92 8.04 -15.64 15.39
CA ARG A 92 7.06 -16.44 14.62
C ARG A 92 7.50 -16.71 13.18
N LYS A 93 8.78 -16.99 12.95
CA LYS A 93 9.41 -17.12 11.61
C LYS A 93 8.64 -18.07 10.69
N THR A 94 8.30 -19.26 11.18
CA THR A 94 7.58 -20.29 10.40
C THR A 94 6.22 -19.81 9.91
N SER A 95 5.49 -19.03 10.72
CA SER A 95 4.18 -18.50 10.32
C SER A 95 4.32 -17.44 9.23
N VAL A 96 5.30 -16.55 9.36
CA VAL A 96 5.61 -15.51 8.36
C VAL A 96 6.04 -16.15 7.04
N LEU A 97 6.98 -17.10 7.09
CA LEU A 97 7.46 -17.81 5.90
C LEU A 97 6.35 -18.61 5.22
N ARG A 98 5.50 -19.30 5.99
CA ARG A 98 4.34 -20.02 5.44
C ARG A 98 3.39 -19.07 4.71
N LEU A 99 3.05 -17.94 5.32
CA LEU A 99 2.19 -16.93 4.69
C LEU A 99 2.85 -16.38 3.42
N PHE A 100 4.14 -16.06 3.46
CA PHE A 100 4.88 -15.57 2.31
C PHE A 100 4.92 -16.60 1.16
N LEU A 101 5.15 -17.87 1.45
CA LEU A 101 5.11 -18.95 0.45
C LEU A 101 3.72 -19.13 -0.17
N VAL A 102 2.65 -19.02 0.63
CA VAL A 102 1.28 -19.03 0.11
C VAL A 102 1.07 -17.87 -0.86
N ILE A 103 1.53 -16.67 -0.52
CA ILE A 103 1.44 -15.51 -1.42
C ILE A 103 2.25 -15.71 -2.71
N CYS A 104 3.47 -16.23 -2.63
CA CYS A 104 4.27 -16.57 -3.81
C CYS A 104 3.59 -17.62 -4.69
N PHE A 105 2.95 -18.62 -4.08
CA PHE A 105 2.19 -19.64 -4.81
C PHE A 105 0.96 -19.04 -5.49
N VAL A 106 0.20 -18.18 -4.82
CA VAL A 106 -0.92 -17.44 -5.42
C VAL A 106 -0.45 -16.59 -6.60
N LEU A 107 0.66 -15.86 -6.45
CA LEU A 107 1.26 -15.06 -7.53
C LEU A 107 1.63 -15.94 -8.73
N LEU A 108 2.25 -17.10 -8.50
CA LEU A 108 2.58 -18.04 -9.55
C LEU A 108 1.31 -18.49 -10.29
N LEU A 109 0.26 -18.89 -9.56
CA LEU A 109 -1.01 -19.28 -10.17
C LEU A 109 -1.64 -18.17 -11.01
N VAL A 110 -1.65 -16.93 -10.51
CA VAL A 110 -2.17 -15.77 -11.26
C VAL A 110 -1.34 -15.55 -12.52
N ILE A 111 -0.01 -15.53 -12.44
CA ILE A 111 0.87 -15.31 -13.59
C ILE A 111 0.68 -16.43 -14.63
N THR A 112 0.64 -17.68 -14.20
CA THR A 112 0.41 -18.84 -15.07
C THR A 112 -0.97 -18.78 -15.71
N TYR A 113 -2.03 -18.45 -14.95
CA TYR A 113 -3.37 -18.27 -15.49
C TYR A 113 -3.42 -17.22 -16.61
N MET A 114 -2.69 -16.11 -16.47
CA MET A 114 -2.62 -15.08 -17.52
C MET A 114 -1.98 -15.56 -18.83
N GLN A 115 -1.12 -16.60 -18.80
CA GLN A 115 -0.52 -17.15 -20.02
C GLN A 115 -1.51 -17.93 -20.89
N TYR A 116 -2.63 -18.38 -20.31
CA TYR A 116 -3.67 -19.10 -21.03
C TYR A 116 -4.79 -18.20 -21.55
N MET A 117 -4.67 -16.87 -21.38
CA MET A 117 -5.61 -15.93 -21.94
C MET A 117 -5.41 -15.81 -23.47
N PRO A 118 -6.48 -15.57 -24.23
CA PRO A 118 -6.41 -15.52 -25.69
C PRO A 118 -5.53 -14.38 -26.22
N ASP A 119 -5.45 -13.28 -25.48
CA ASP A 119 -4.71 -12.08 -25.85
C ASP A 119 -4.33 -11.25 -24.61
N ASN A 120 -3.43 -10.28 -24.81
CA ASN A 120 -2.92 -9.42 -23.74
C ASN A 120 -3.98 -8.45 -23.17
N GLU A 121 -4.97 -8.04 -23.95
CA GLU A 121 -6.04 -7.13 -23.48
C GLU A 121 -6.98 -7.86 -22.52
N THR A 122 -7.35 -9.09 -22.83
CA THR A 122 -8.11 -9.97 -21.92
C THR A 122 -7.32 -10.22 -20.63
N ALA A 123 -6.02 -10.54 -20.74
CA ALA A 123 -5.16 -10.73 -19.57
C ALA A 123 -5.03 -9.45 -18.72
N LYS A 124 -4.89 -8.28 -19.36
CA LYS A 124 -4.83 -6.98 -18.69
C LYS A 124 -6.12 -6.71 -17.93
N THR A 125 -7.27 -6.95 -18.55
CA THR A 125 -8.60 -6.78 -17.93
C THR A 125 -8.75 -7.66 -16.68
N HIS A 126 -8.46 -8.96 -16.78
CA HIS A 126 -8.57 -9.87 -15.64
C HIS A 126 -7.59 -9.51 -14.52
N LEU A 127 -6.35 -9.19 -14.86
CA LEU A 127 -5.34 -8.81 -13.87
C LEU A 127 -5.68 -7.47 -13.21
N GLY A 128 -6.15 -6.48 -13.96
CA GLY A 128 -6.61 -5.20 -13.44
C GLY A 128 -7.73 -5.38 -12.42
N PHE A 129 -8.71 -6.24 -12.72
CA PHE A 129 -9.77 -6.59 -11.78
C PHE A 129 -9.21 -7.23 -10.50
N ILE A 130 -8.28 -8.18 -10.61
CA ILE A 130 -7.60 -8.79 -9.46
C ILE A 130 -6.87 -7.74 -8.63
N CYS A 131 -6.14 -6.82 -9.26
CA CYS A 131 -5.45 -5.71 -8.58
C CYS A 131 -6.43 -4.85 -7.78
N CYS A 132 -7.58 -4.47 -8.37
CA CYS A 132 -8.61 -3.71 -7.68
C CYS A 132 -9.18 -4.47 -6.47
N CYS A 133 -9.52 -5.76 -6.63
CA CYS A 133 -10.02 -6.58 -5.53
C CYS A 133 -9.02 -6.69 -4.38
N VAL A 134 -7.74 -6.93 -4.69
CA VAL A 134 -6.67 -7.01 -3.69
C VAL A 134 -6.51 -5.68 -2.96
N THR A 135 -6.56 -4.54 -3.66
CA THR A 135 -6.52 -3.21 -3.03
C THR A 135 -7.68 -3.01 -2.05
N ILE A 136 -8.91 -3.38 -2.43
CA ILE A 136 -10.08 -3.26 -1.55
C ILE A 136 -9.89 -4.12 -0.28
N VAL A 137 -9.38 -5.33 -0.42
CA VAL A 137 -9.07 -6.19 0.73
C VAL A 137 -8.03 -5.54 1.63
N PHE A 138 -7.01 -4.87 1.08
CA PHE A 138 -6.01 -4.15 1.88
C PHE A 138 -6.57 -2.94 2.60
N PHE A 139 -7.62 -2.31 2.08
CA PHE A 139 -8.32 -1.23 2.78
C PHE A 139 -9.14 -1.70 3.99
N ALA A 140 -9.36 -3.00 4.18
CA ALA A 140 -10.07 -3.52 5.35
C ALA A 140 -9.42 -3.08 6.68
N ALA A 141 -8.09 -3.09 6.78
CA ALA A 141 -7.39 -2.67 7.99
C ALA A 141 -7.52 -1.16 8.27
N PRO A 142 -7.29 -0.26 7.30
CA PRO A 142 -7.64 1.15 7.42
C PRO A 142 -9.10 1.39 7.82
N PHE A 143 -10.07 0.71 7.20
CA PHE A 143 -11.49 0.85 7.56
C PHE A 143 -11.78 0.39 9.00
N ALA A 144 -11.17 -0.69 9.46
CA ALA A 144 -11.28 -1.12 10.85
C ALA A 144 -10.70 -0.07 11.82
N ASN A 145 -9.57 0.55 11.47
CA ASN A 145 -8.98 1.63 12.27
C ASN A 145 -9.87 2.90 12.25
N LEU A 146 -10.52 3.21 11.12
CA LEU A 146 -11.50 4.30 11.04
C LEU A 146 -12.69 4.07 11.99
N ALA A 147 -13.25 2.85 12.01
CA ALA A 147 -14.31 2.49 12.94
C ALA A 147 -13.85 2.62 14.40
N HIS A 148 -12.60 2.23 14.69
CA HIS A 148 -12.00 2.41 16.01
C HIS A 148 -11.91 3.89 16.41
N VAL A 149 -11.34 4.74 15.55
CA VAL A 149 -11.22 6.21 15.76
C VAL A 149 -12.57 6.86 16.05
N ILE A 150 -13.60 6.50 15.29
CA ILE A 150 -14.97 7.02 15.49
C ILE A 150 -15.53 6.56 16.84
N LYS A 151 -15.29 5.29 17.21
CA LYS A 151 -15.75 4.72 18.49
C LYS A 151 -15.08 5.39 19.69
N VAL A 152 -13.77 5.59 19.64
CA VAL A 152 -12.99 6.19 20.74
C VAL A 152 -12.96 7.72 20.69
N LYS A 153 -13.47 8.33 19.62
CA LYS A 153 -13.49 9.78 19.36
C LYS A 153 -12.12 10.43 19.47
N SER A 154 -11.07 9.74 19.03
CA SER A 154 -9.68 10.21 19.03
C SER A 154 -8.98 9.78 17.75
N ALA A 155 -8.29 10.72 17.10
CA ALA A 155 -7.50 10.49 15.88
C ALA A 155 -6.03 10.14 16.18
N GLU A 156 -5.67 9.88 17.44
CA GLU A 156 -4.29 9.61 17.88
C GLU A 156 -3.66 8.40 17.16
N SER A 157 -4.44 7.38 16.80
CA SER A 157 -3.95 6.20 16.09
C SER A 157 -3.71 6.43 14.58
N LEU A 158 -4.10 7.59 14.04
CA LEU A 158 -3.96 7.89 12.62
C LEU A 158 -2.61 8.56 12.33
N PRO A 159 -1.79 8.02 11.40
CA PRO A 159 -0.53 8.62 11.03
C PRO A 159 -0.74 9.76 10.01
N PHE A 160 -0.99 10.98 10.48
CA PHE A 160 -1.34 12.15 9.63
C PHE A 160 -0.43 12.30 8.40
N ALA A 161 0.89 12.31 8.59
CA ALA A 161 1.85 12.50 7.50
C ALA A 161 1.76 11.40 6.43
N MET A 162 1.55 10.14 6.84
CA MET A 162 1.39 9.02 5.91
C MET A 162 0.09 9.13 5.11
N ILE A 163 -0.99 9.59 5.73
CA ILE A 163 -2.30 9.75 5.08
C ILE A 163 -2.25 10.84 4.02
N VAL A 164 -1.60 11.98 4.32
CA VAL A 164 -1.38 13.07 3.36
C VAL A 164 -0.51 12.59 2.19
N ALA A 165 0.60 11.90 2.48
CA ALA A 165 1.45 11.33 1.44
C ALA A 165 0.66 10.38 0.54
N ASN A 166 -0.14 9.48 1.12
CA ASN A 166 -0.98 8.56 0.37
C ASN A 166 -2.02 9.29 -0.49
N LEU A 167 -2.61 10.39 0.00
CA LEU A 167 -3.54 11.20 -0.80
C LEU A 167 -2.86 11.79 -2.04
N ILE A 168 -1.65 12.33 -1.88
CA ILE A 168 -0.87 12.92 -2.98
C ILE A 168 -0.56 11.86 -4.04
N VAL A 169 0.03 10.73 -3.62
CA VAL A 169 0.38 9.64 -4.56
C VAL A 169 -0.85 9.05 -5.22
N SER A 170 -1.94 8.85 -4.48
CA SER A 170 -3.20 8.37 -5.08
C SER A 170 -3.74 9.38 -6.09
N ALA A 171 -3.69 10.69 -5.80
CA ALA A 171 -4.17 11.71 -6.73
C ALA A 171 -3.30 11.78 -8.00
N GLU A 172 -1.98 11.64 -7.87
CA GLU A 172 -1.03 11.58 -8.98
C GLU A 172 -1.32 10.38 -9.89
N TRP A 173 -1.44 9.18 -9.33
CA TRP A 173 -1.74 7.97 -10.12
C TRP A 173 -3.18 7.93 -10.67
N MET A 174 -4.15 8.49 -9.95
CA MET A 174 -5.53 8.63 -10.46
C MET A 174 -5.54 9.54 -11.69
N THR A 175 -4.90 10.71 -11.58
CA THR A 175 -4.77 11.64 -12.72
C THR A 175 -4.00 11.00 -13.86
N TYR A 176 -2.96 10.22 -13.55
CA TYR A 176 -2.21 9.46 -14.55
C TYR A 176 -3.09 8.44 -15.28
N GLY A 177 -3.88 7.65 -14.55
CA GLY A 177 -4.84 6.69 -15.10
C GLY A 177 -5.81 7.32 -16.10
N ILE A 178 -6.35 8.50 -15.75
CA ILE A 178 -7.22 9.28 -16.65
C ILE A 178 -6.47 9.68 -17.94
N ILE A 179 -5.21 10.10 -17.83
CA ILE A 179 -4.41 10.52 -18.99
C ILE A 179 -4.11 9.37 -19.95
N ILE A 180 -3.88 8.17 -19.42
CA ILE A 180 -3.58 6.98 -20.22
C ILE A 180 -4.83 6.18 -20.61
N ASP A 181 -6.02 6.66 -20.25
CA ASP A 181 -7.30 5.99 -20.45
C ASP A 181 -7.34 4.55 -19.86
N ASP A 182 -6.77 4.40 -18.65
CA ASP A 182 -6.74 3.13 -17.92
C ASP A 182 -7.60 3.20 -16.65
N ALA A 183 -8.79 2.60 -16.76
CA ALA A 183 -9.78 2.59 -15.69
C ALA A 183 -9.30 1.86 -14.41
N TYR A 184 -8.40 0.87 -14.52
CA TYR A 184 -7.96 0.12 -13.35
C TYR A 184 -6.97 0.92 -12.50
N VAL A 185 -6.05 1.63 -13.14
CA VAL A 185 -5.16 2.60 -12.48
C VAL A 185 -6.00 3.72 -11.87
N GLU A 186 -6.96 4.27 -12.62
CA GLU A 186 -7.83 5.33 -12.13
C GLU A 186 -8.64 4.90 -10.90
N ILE A 187 -9.46 3.85 -11.01
CA ILE A 187 -10.39 3.42 -9.97
C ILE A 187 -9.66 3.03 -8.69
N THR A 188 -8.55 2.28 -8.80
CA THR A 188 -7.78 1.85 -7.63
C THR A 188 -7.28 3.04 -6.82
N ASN A 189 -6.79 4.07 -7.51
CA ASN A 189 -6.25 5.25 -6.88
C ASN A 189 -7.34 6.24 -6.44
N ALA A 190 -8.47 6.31 -7.15
CA ALA A 190 -9.64 7.03 -6.69
C ALA A 190 -10.15 6.51 -5.33
N LEU A 191 -10.18 5.18 -5.14
CA LEU A 191 -10.51 4.58 -3.84
C LEU A 191 -9.48 4.97 -2.77
N GLY A 192 -8.20 5.05 -3.12
CA GLY A 192 -7.14 5.55 -2.24
C GLY A 192 -7.37 7.01 -1.83
N CYS A 193 -7.72 7.89 -2.78
CA CYS A 193 -8.06 9.28 -2.51
C CYS A 193 -9.27 9.40 -1.57
N ILE A 194 -10.33 8.63 -1.82
CA ILE A 194 -11.55 8.63 -0.99
C ILE A 194 -11.21 8.21 0.44
N LEU A 195 -10.47 7.10 0.60
CA LEU A 195 -10.06 6.60 1.91
C LEU A 195 -9.21 7.62 2.67
N SER A 196 -8.19 8.19 2.02
CA SER A 196 -7.36 9.23 2.61
C SER A 196 -8.17 10.49 2.95
N GLY A 197 -9.11 10.90 2.10
CA GLY A 197 -10.01 12.03 2.36
C GLY A 197 -10.88 11.82 3.60
N ILE A 198 -11.46 10.61 3.75
CA ILE A 198 -12.21 10.23 4.95
C ILE A 198 -11.29 10.30 6.18
N GLN A 199 -10.10 9.71 6.12
CA GLN A 199 -9.13 9.73 7.21
C GLN A 199 -8.74 11.16 7.62
N LEU A 200 -8.49 12.05 6.66
CA LEU A 200 -8.16 13.46 6.91
C LEU A 200 -9.34 14.22 7.53
N SER A 201 -10.57 13.95 7.09
CA SER A 201 -11.77 14.58 7.67
C SER A 201 -11.94 14.28 9.17
N LEU A 202 -11.47 13.11 9.63
CA LEU A 202 -11.56 12.74 11.04
C LEU A 202 -10.60 13.54 11.92
N PHE A 203 -9.46 14.00 11.40
CA PHE A 203 -8.58 14.93 12.14
C PHE A 203 -9.23 16.29 12.38
N LEU A 204 -10.16 16.71 11.52
CA LEU A 204 -10.92 17.95 11.72
C LEU A 204 -11.98 17.80 12.82
N LYS A 205 -12.44 16.56 13.06
CA LYS A 205 -13.54 16.26 13.99
C LYS A 205 -13.07 15.78 15.36
N TYR A 206 -11.99 15.01 15.42
CA TYR A 206 -11.50 14.37 16.64
C TYR A 206 -10.11 14.88 17.01
N PRO A 207 -9.84 15.07 18.32
CA PRO A 207 -8.52 15.47 18.77
C PRO A 207 -7.48 14.39 18.44
N SER A 208 -6.29 14.84 18.03
CA SER A 208 -5.13 13.99 17.75
C SER A 208 -4.15 13.94 18.92
N THR A 209 -4.43 14.68 20.00
CA THR A 209 -3.62 14.69 21.23
C THR A 209 -4.17 13.67 22.21
N PRO A 210 -3.30 12.99 23.00
CA PRO A 210 -3.76 12.11 24.06
C PRO A 210 -4.70 12.89 24.97
N SER A 211 -5.91 12.36 25.19
CA SER A 211 -6.85 12.93 26.16
C SER A 211 -6.12 13.07 27.51
N LYS A 212 -6.02 14.31 28.03
CA LYS A 212 -5.51 14.62 29.38
C LYS A 212 -6.50 14.13 30.47
N GLY A 213 -6.93 12.87 30.39
CA GLY A 213 -7.93 12.25 31.27
C GLY A 213 -7.42 11.11 32.14
N SER A 214 -6.17 10.63 31.96
CA SER A 214 -5.55 9.66 32.87
C SER A 214 -4.42 10.31 33.69
N LYS A 215 -4.76 11.40 34.40
CA LYS A 215 -3.96 11.84 35.54
C LYS A 215 -4.62 11.29 36.81
N ASN A 216 -3.87 10.44 37.53
CA ASN A 216 -4.04 10.10 38.94
C ASN A 216 -5.46 9.72 39.41
N ILE A 217 -5.69 8.41 39.55
CA ILE A 217 -6.26 7.91 40.80
C ILE A 217 -5.14 7.14 41.48
N GLY A 218 -4.31 7.88 42.20
CA GLY A 218 -3.66 7.31 43.36
C GLY A 218 -4.74 7.19 44.43
N ILE A 219 -5.10 5.97 44.78
CA ILE A 219 -5.63 5.63 46.08
C ILE A 219 -4.86 4.38 46.50
N ILE A 220 -4.00 4.62 47.49
CA ILE A 220 -3.51 3.73 48.56
C ILE A 220 -3.88 2.26 48.40
#